data_AF-A0A1J3FQY8-F1
#
_entry.id   AF-A0A1J3FQY8-F1
#
_cell.length_a   1.000
_cell.length_b   1.000
_cell.length_c   1.000
_cell.angle_alpha   90.00
_cell.angle_beta   90.00
_cell.angle_gamma   90.00
#
_symmetry.space_group_name_H-M   'P 1'
#
loop_
_entity.id
_entity.type
_entity.pdbx_description
1 polymer ?
#
loop_
_entity_poly.entity_id
_entity_poly.type
_entity_poly.pdbx_seq_one_letter_code
_entity_poly.pdbx_strand_id
1 'polypeptide(L)'
;KYIPNIQLNFANCFNLNQEAFLETQTVLQELILPGEEVPSYFTHKTSGTSSSSLTIPLFPSFLSRPFIRVRVCAVLMYRSCANGVDIHVNCRFKGISGNISESFSHRHRFWAAHNDSHLFIMDCRFPLNKDNAPSLAELDYDHVDIQLQVSNSFFQREVDEHHEYSKFKWGVRILNDHSSAESGLGDPNTLAHVNDECHETEQGEERTW
;
A
#
# COMPACT_ATOMS: atom_id res chain seq x y z
N LYS A 1 -15.61 4.01 6.47
CA LYS A 1 -15.74 4.15 4.99
C LYS A 1 -14.84 3.08 4.37
N TYR A 2 -15.40 2.05 3.73
CA TYR A 2 -14.60 1.02 3.04
C TYR A 2 -13.98 1.66 1.79
N ILE A 3 -12.66 1.73 1.74
CA ILE A 3 -11.94 2.12 0.52
C ILE A 3 -11.71 0.81 -0.23
N PRO A 4 -12.37 0.58 -1.37
CA PRO A 4 -12.11 -0.62 -2.16
C PRO A 4 -10.64 -0.57 -2.61
N ASN A 5 -9.88 -1.61 -2.28
CA ASN A 5 -8.55 -1.77 -2.85
C ASN A 5 -8.71 -2.08 -4.34
N ILE A 6 -8.26 -1.15 -5.18
CA ILE A 6 -8.24 -1.33 -6.62
C ILE A 6 -7.00 -2.17 -6.95
N GLN A 7 -7.22 -3.29 -7.62
CA GLN A 7 -6.14 -4.11 -8.16
C GLN A 7 -5.89 -3.74 -9.61
N LEU A 8 -4.67 -3.30 -9.93
CA LEU A 8 -4.23 -3.04 -11.30
C LEU A 8 -3.25 -4.12 -11.75
N ASN A 9 -3.52 -4.71 -12.91
CA ASN A 9 -2.69 -5.75 -13.49
C ASN A 9 -1.93 -5.20 -14.70
N PHE A 10 -0.61 -5.08 -14.54
CA PHE A 10 0.35 -4.69 -15.57
C PHE A 10 1.33 -5.82 -15.86
N ALA A 11 1.01 -7.09 -15.58
CA ALA A 11 1.91 -8.23 -15.71
C ALA A 11 2.58 -8.35 -17.10
N ASN A 12 1.92 -7.85 -18.15
CA ASN A 12 2.42 -7.87 -19.53
C ASN A 12 3.13 -6.58 -19.98
N CYS A 13 3.33 -5.61 -19.07
CA CYS A 13 3.92 -4.31 -19.37
C CYS A 13 5.44 -4.31 -19.18
N PHE A 14 6.17 -5.15 -19.94
CA PHE A 14 7.62 -5.35 -19.79
C PHE A 14 8.47 -4.08 -20.06
N ASN A 15 7.95 -3.11 -20.81
CA ASN A 15 8.62 -1.83 -21.09
C ASN A 15 8.32 -0.73 -20.06
N LEU A 16 7.60 -1.04 -18.98
CA LEU A 16 7.29 -0.07 -17.93
C LEU A 16 8.54 0.25 -17.11
N ASN A 17 8.85 1.54 -16.94
CA ASN A 17 9.84 1.97 -15.95
C ASN A 17 9.26 1.82 -14.55
N GLN A 18 9.55 0.69 -13.90
CA GLN A 18 8.98 0.32 -12.61
C GLN A 18 9.37 1.28 -11.50
N GLU A 19 10.62 1.74 -11.46
CA GLU A 19 11.09 2.64 -10.40
C GLU A 19 10.36 3.98 -10.46
N ALA A 20 10.31 4.61 -11.65
CA ALA A 20 9.60 5.86 -11.84
C ALA A 20 8.08 5.71 -11.57
N PHE A 21 7.49 4.58 -11.95
CA PHE A 21 6.09 4.28 -11.64
C PHE A 21 5.83 4.17 -10.14
N LEU A 22 6.72 3.49 -9.39
CA LEU A 22 6.59 3.32 -7.94
C LEU A 22 6.79 4.61 -7.16
N GLU A 23 7.69 5.47 -7.62
CA GLU A 23 7.93 6.79 -7.04
C GLU A 23 6.75 7.74 -7.23
N THR A 24 6.08 7.67 -8.39
CA THR A 24 4.94 8.55 -8.72
C THR A 24 3.61 8.05 -8.18
N GLN A 25 3.48 6.74 -7.90
CA GLN A 25 2.23 6.16 -7.43
C GLN A 25 1.96 6.49 -5.95
N THR A 26 0.96 7.33 -5.71
CA THR A 26 0.56 7.79 -4.38
C THR A 26 -0.71 7.11 -3.84
N VAL A 27 -1.53 6.53 -4.71
CA VAL A 27 -2.82 5.92 -4.34
C VAL A 27 -2.61 4.53 -3.74
N LEU A 28 -3.44 4.18 -2.75
CA LEU A 28 -3.54 2.80 -2.23
C LEU A 28 -4.08 1.89 -3.33
N GLN A 29 -3.20 1.06 -3.91
CA GLN A 29 -3.55 0.09 -4.93
C GLN A 29 -2.76 -1.19 -4.74
N GLU A 30 -3.37 -2.29 -5.16
CA GLU A 30 -2.69 -3.55 -5.35
C GLU A 30 -2.18 -3.60 -6.79
N LEU A 31 -0.91 -3.91 -7.01
CA LEU A 31 -0.31 -3.91 -8.34
C LEU A 31 0.28 -5.28 -8.66
N ILE A 32 0.16 -5.68 -9.91
CA ILE A 32 0.87 -6.82 -10.49
C ILE A 32 1.74 -6.26 -11.62
N LEU A 33 3.06 -6.40 -11.50
CA LEU A 33 4.04 -5.99 -12.52
C LEU A 33 4.84 -7.22 -12.96
N PRO A 34 5.42 -7.24 -14.17
CA PRO A 34 6.46 -8.22 -14.49
C PRO A 34 7.68 -7.99 -13.57
N GLY A 35 8.44 -9.01 -13.19
CA GLY A 35 9.70 -8.76 -12.49
C GLY A 35 10.30 -9.98 -11.80
N GLU A 36 11.63 -10.03 -11.80
CA GLU A 36 12.44 -11.11 -11.19
C GLU A 36 13.23 -10.65 -9.95
N GLU A 37 13.23 -9.34 -9.69
CA GLU A 37 13.97 -8.71 -8.60
C GLU A 37 13.11 -7.68 -7.86
N VAL A 38 13.43 -7.48 -6.58
CA VAL A 38 12.79 -6.45 -5.76
C VAL A 38 13.32 -5.08 -6.16
N PRO A 39 12.47 -4.13 -6.60
CA PRO A 39 12.89 -2.80 -7.01
C PRO A 39 13.71 -2.06 -5.94
N SER A 40 14.65 -1.21 -6.35
CA SER A 40 15.44 -0.32 -5.48
C SER A 40 14.59 0.68 -4.71
N TYR A 41 13.39 1.00 -5.19
CA TYR A 41 12.36 1.70 -4.42
C TYR A 41 12.14 1.12 -3.01
N PHE A 42 12.26 -0.19 -2.82
CA PHE A 42 12.11 -0.83 -1.51
C PHE A 42 13.43 -0.78 -0.71
N THR A 43 13.41 -0.06 0.41
CA THR A 43 14.63 0.22 1.20
C THR A 43 15.05 -0.93 2.10
N HIS A 44 14.11 -1.81 2.47
CA HIS A 44 14.40 -3.04 3.20
C HIS A 44 14.01 -4.22 2.31
N LYS A 45 14.93 -5.16 2.10
CA LYS A 45 14.73 -6.30 1.21
C LYS A 45 15.23 -7.57 1.89
N THR A 46 14.59 -8.69 1.63
CA THR A 46 15.09 -10.00 2.03
C THR A 46 14.58 -11.08 1.07
N SER A 47 15.01 -12.32 1.31
CA SER A 47 14.49 -13.50 0.62
C SER A 47 14.05 -14.53 1.65
N GLY A 48 12.98 -15.26 1.35
CA GLY A 48 12.40 -16.26 2.25
C GLY A 48 11.74 -17.39 1.47
N THR A 49 11.05 -18.29 2.18
CA THR A 49 10.38 -19.46 1.58
C THR A 49 8.88 -19.25 1.46
N SER A 50 8.13 -19.33 2.56
CA SER A 50 6.67 -19.10 2.59
C SER A 50 6.25 -18.16 3.71
N SER A 51 7.12 -17.99 4.71
CA SER A 51 6.98 -17.03 5.80
C SER A 51 8.35 -16.42 6.06
N SER A 52 8.41 -15.10 6.17
CA SER A 52 9.65 -14.35 6.39
C SER A 52 9.36 -13.08 7.16
N SER A 53 10.36 -12.57 7.90
CA SER A 53 10.23 -11.36 8.71
C SER A 53 11.38 -10.40 8.44
N LEU A 54 11.08 -9.10 8.46
CA LEU A 54 12.03 -7.99 8.40
C LEU A 54 11.83 -7.11 9.62
N THR A 55 12.88 -6.94 10.42
CA THR A 55 12.89 -5.96 11.52
C THR A 55 13.38 -4.62 10.98
N ILE A 56 12.59 -3.57 11.18
CA ILE A 56 12.87 -2.22 10.69
C ILE A 56 12.81 -1.24 11.87
N PRO A 57 13.83 -0.37 12.05
CA PRO A 57 13.77 0.67 13.06
C PRO A 57 12.65 1.67 12.73
N LEU A 58 11.88 2.04 13.74
CA LEU A 58 10.84 3.06 13.65
C LEU A 58 11.38 4.39 14.18
N PHE A 59 11.34 5.41 13.31
CA PHE A 59 11.64 6.77 13.74
C PHE A 59 10.47 7.35 14.53
N PRO A 60 10.73 8.18 15.57
CA PRO A 60 9.69 8.80 16.39
C PRO A 60 8.66 9.60 15.59
N SER A 61 9.03 10.13 14.43
CA SER A 61 8.12 10.85 13.53
C SER A 61 6.93 9.99 13.06
N PHE A 62 7.10 8.68 12.91
CA PHE A 62 6.00 7.77 12.55
C PHE A 62 4.98 7.60 13.67
N LEU A 63 5.44 7.70 14.91
CA LEU A 63 4.59 7.62 16.09
C LEU A 63 3.77 8.89 16.31
N SER A 64 3.91 9.94 15.50
CA SER A 64 2.98 11.08 15.57
C SER A 64 1.66 10.84 14.85
N ARG A 65 1.52 9.68 14.17
CA ARG A 65 0.38 9.35 13.31
C ARG A 65 -0.50 8.23 13.90
N PRO A 66 -1.80 8.19 13.58
CA PRO A 66 -2.68 7.12 14.04
C PRO A 66 -2.40 5.76 13.39
N PHE A 67 -1.71 5.75 12.25
CA PHE A 67 -1.34 4.54 11.52
C PHE A 67 0.05 4.68 10.87
N ILE A 68 0.68 3.53 10.62
CA ILE A 68 1.86 3.43 9.76
C ILE A 68 1.41 2.88 8.41
N ARG A 69 1.89 3.52 7.33
CA ARG A 69 1.69 3.03 5.97
C ARG A 69 2.96 2.33 5.51
N VAL A 70 2.80 1.11 5.04
CA VAL A 70 3.87 0.26 4.55
C VAL A 70 3.53 -0.16 3.13
N ARG A 71 4.44 0.07 2.18
CA ARG A 71 4.37 -0.54 0.86
C ARG A 71 5.22 -1.79 0.87
N VAL A 72 4.61 -2.92 0.54
CA VAL A 72 5.27 -4.24 0.51
C VAL A 72 5.24 -4.75 -0.91
N CYS A 73 6.34 -5.36 -1.36
CA CYS A 73 6.34 -6.14 -2.59
C CYS A 73 6.83 -7.56 -2.38
N ALA A 74 6.34 -8.49 -3.19
CA ALA A 74 6.83 -9.85 -3.28
C ALA A 74 7.07 -10.21 -4.74
N VAL A 75 8.25 -10.75 -5.04
CA VAL A 75 8.58 -11.36 -6.32
C VAL A 75 8.41 -12.85 -6.20
N LEU A 76 7.46 -13.39 -6.97
CA LEU A 76 7.15 -14.81 -6.97
C LEU A 76 7.19 -15.33 -8.41
N MET A 77 7.87 -16.47 -8.58
CA MET A 77 7.88 -17.20 -9.83
C MET A 77 6.99 -18.43 -9.69
N TYR A 78 5.97 -18.53 -10.54
CA TYR A 78 5.09 -19.70 -10.57
C TYR A 78 5.66 -20.77 -11.49
N ARG A 79 5.74 -22.00 -10.97
CA ARG A 79 6.05 -23.20 -11.75
C ARG A 79 4.82 -24.08 -12.03
N SER A 80 3.63 -23.66 -11.61
CA SER A 80 2.40 -24.44 -11.78
C SER A 80 1.16 -23.58 -12.02
N CYS A 81 0.07 -24.25 -12.39
CA CYS A 81 -1.23 -23.70 -12.81
C CYS A 81 -2.04 -23.02 -11.70
N ALA A 82 -1.44 -22.65 -10.56
CA ALA A 82 -2.20 -22.00 -9.51
C ALA A 82 -2.67 -20.64 -10.01
N ASN A 83 -3.99 -20.45 -10.03
CA ASN A 83 -4.59 -19.27 -10.62
C ASN A 83 -4.42 -18.00 -9.76
N GLY A 84 -3.97 -18.12 -8.51
CA GLY A 84 -3.71 -16.96 -7.68
C GLY A 84 -2.88 -17.22 -6.43
N VAL A 85 -2.41 -16.10 -5.86
CA VAL A 85 -1.60 -16.05 -4.65
C VAL A 85 -2.28 -15.21 -3.59
N ASP A 86 -2.25 -15.69 -2.37
CA ASP A 86 -2.64 -14.95 -1.18
C ASP A 86 -1.41 -14.54 -0.39
N ILE A 87 -1.32 -13.23 -0.15
CA ILE A 87 -0.24 -12.60 0.60
C ILE A 87 -0.84 -11.96 1.85
N HIS A 88 -0.25 -12.27 3.00
CA HIS A 88 -0.63 -11.70 4.30
C HIS A 88 0.54 -10.91 4.84
N VAL A 89 0.27 -9.68 5.29
CA VAL A 89 1.27 -8.80 5.89
C VAL A 89 0.86 -8.52 7.34
N ASN A 90 1.72 -8.90 8.27
CA ASN A 90 1.52 -8.62 9.68
C ASN A 90 2.60 -7.66 10.17
N CYS A 91 2.24 -6.77 11.08
CA CYS A 91 3.18 -5.91 11.76
C CYS A 91 3.17 -6.23 13.26
N ARG A 92 4.36 -6.43 13.81
CA ARG A 92 4.60 -6.58 15.24
C ARG A 92 5.48 -5.43 15.70
N PHE A 93 4.86 -4.44 16.34
CA PHE A 93 5.51 -3.29 16.94
C PHE A 93 6.16 -3.71 18.26
N LYS A 94 7.41 -3.29 18.47
CA LYS A 94 8.18 -3.49 19.68
C LYS A 94 8.64 -2.13 20.18
N GLY A 95 8.47 -1.88 21.47
CA GLY A 95 8.99 -0.68 22.08
C GLY A 95 10.11 -0.94 23.07
N ILE A 96 10.73 0.16 23.46
CA ILE A 96 11.94 0.18 24.29
C ILE A 96 11.66 -0.45 25.66
N SER A 97 10.44 -0.27 26.20
CA SER A 97 9.98 -0.87 27.44
C SER A 97 9.69 -2.38 27.35
N GLY A 98 9.83 -2.98 26.17
CA GLY A 98 9.53 -4.39 25.90
C GLY A 98 8.06 -4.68 25.62
N ASN A 99 7.23 -3.65 25.49
CA ASN A 99 5.85 -3.78 25.02
C ASN A 99 5.81 -4.28 23.56
N ILE A 100 4.81 -5.12 23.27
CA ILE A 100 4.61 -5.71 21.94
C ILE A 100 3.15 -5.49 21.54
N SER A 101 2.93 -5.04 20.30
CA SER A 101 1.60 -4.94 19.71
C SER A 101 1.59 -5.51 18.31
N GLU A 102 0.56 -6.30 18.02
CA GLU A 102 0.37 -6.91 16.71
C GLU A 102 -0.82 -6.27 15.98
N SER A 103 -0.60 -5.97 14.71
CA SER A 103 -1.58 -5.47 13.77
C SER A 103 -1.53 -6.28 12.48
N PHE A 104 -2.69 -6.58 11.94
CA PHE A 104 -2.85 -7.47 10.78
C PHE A 104 -3.45 -6.69 9.62
N SER A 105 -2.92 -6.86 8.41
CA SER A 105 -3.58 -6.38 7.20
C SER A 105 -4.72 -7.33 6.85
N HIS A 106 -5.58 -6.92 5.93
CA HIS A 106 -6.44 -7.88 5.25
C HIS A 106 -5.58 -8.76 4.33
N ARG A 107 -6.13 -9.94 4.01
CA ARG A 107 -5.54 -10.86 3.03
C ARG A 107 -5.55 -10.21 1.64
N HIS A 108 -4.40 -10.10 1.01
CA HIS A 108 -4.24 -9.60 -0.36
C HIS A 108 -4.27 -10.78 -1.33
N ARG A 109 -5.22 -10.79 -2.27
CA ARG A 109 -5.36 -11.87 -3.25
C ARG A 109 -5.08 -11.38 -4.65
N PHE A 110 -4.08 -11.97 -5.29
CA PHE A 110 -3.69 -11.63 -6.65
C PHE A 110 -3.99 -12.76 -7.61
N TRP A 111 -4.51 -12.38 -8.78
CA TRP A 111 -4.73 -13.27 -9.91
C TRP A 111 -3.72 -12.91 -11.00
N ALA A 112 -2.75 -13.79 -11.22
CA ALA A 112 -1.78 -13.68 -12.30
C ALA A 112 -1.84 -14.97 -13.12
N ALA A 113 -2.08 -14.83 -14.43
CA ALA A 113 -1.90 -15.92 -15.37
C ALA A 113 -0.42 -15.97 -15.77
N HIS A 114 0.03 -17.15 -16.20
CA HIS A 114 1.36 -17.44 -16.80
C HIS A 114 2.45 -17.92 -15.82
N ASN A 115 3.40 -18.69 -16.36
CA ASN A 115 4.52 -19.33 -15.65
C ASN A 115 5.71 -18.37 -15.50
N ASP A 116 5.44 -17.08 -15.38
CA ASP A 116 6.48 -16.04 -15.33
C ASP A 116 6.66 -15.52 -13.90
N SER A 117 7.76 -14.78 -13.69
CA SER A 117 8.00 -14.10 -12.43
C SER A 117 7.24 -12.78 -12.39
N HIS A 118 6.45 -12.61 -11.32
CA HIS A 118 5.64 -11.42 -11.10
C HIS A 118 6.03 -10.72 -9.81
N LEU A 119 5.97 -9.40 -9.87
CA LEU A 119 6.12 -8.49 -8.73
C LEU A 119 4.73 -8.05 -8.27
N PHE A 120 4.32 -8.54 -7.12
CA PHE A 120 3.09 -8.16 -6.43
C PHE A 120 3.39 -7.03 -5.46
N ILE A 121 2.58 -5.98 -5.48
CA ILE A 121 2.76 -4.83 -4.59
C ILE A 121 1.45 -4.51 -3.91
N MET A 122 1.51 -4.25 -2.61
CA MET A 122 0.38 -3.87 -1.80
C MET A 122 0.74 -2.74 -0.84
N ASP A 123 -0.22 -1.87 -0.60
CA ASP A 123 -0.14 -0.85 0.44
C ASP A 123 -0.96 -1.28 1.65
N CYS A 124 -0.28 -1.42 2.78
CA CYS A 124 -0.89 -1.78 4.05
C CYS A 124 -0.89 -0.55 4.97
N ARG A 125 -2.03 -0.27 5.60
CA ARG A 125 -2.16 0.73 6.67
C ARG A 125 -2.40 -0.01 7.98
N PHE A 126 -1.47 0.11 8.92
CA PHE A 126 -1.54 -0.54 10.23
C PHE A 126 -1.84 0.50 11.32
N PRO A 127 -2.98 0.40 12.03
CA PRO A 127 -3.24 1.27 13.16
C PRO A 127 -2.18 1.08 14.25
N LEU A 128 -1.67 2.19 14.78
CA LEU A 128 -0.75 2.19 15.92
C LEU A 128 -1.49 2.11 17.26
N ASN A 129 -2.73 2.56 17.30
CA ASN A 129 -3.58 2.52 18.48
C ASN A 129 -4.73 1.51 18.27
N LYS A 130 -5.01 0.69 19.28
CA LYS A 130 -6.26 -0.10 19.36
C LYS A 130 -7.26 0.70 20.18
N ASP A 131 -8.55 0.62 19.87
CA ASP A 131 -9.56 1.26 20.71
C ASP A 131 -9.34 0.80 22.18
N ASN A 132 -8.98 1.74 23.07
CA ASN A 132 -8.53 1.57 24.47
C ASN A 132 -7.01 1.42 24.75
N ALA A 133 -6.11 1.64 23.79
CA ALA A 133 -4.66 1.64 24.04
C ALA A 133 -4.14 3.03 24.50
N PRO A 134 -2.91 3.09 25.06
CA PRO A 134 -2.25 4.32 25.47
C PRO A 134 -2.33 5.40 24.39
N SER A 135 -2.33 6.66 24.81
CA SER A 135 -2.26 7.77 23.86
C SER A 135 -1.02 7.60 22.99
N LEU A 136 -1.08 8.10 21.76
CA LEU A 136 0.00 7.95 20.79
C LEU A 136 1.35 8.53 21.31
N ALA A 137 1.29 9.51 22.22
CA ALA A 137 2.44 10.08 22.92
C ALA A 137 3.09 9.14 23.97
N GLU A 138 2.40 8.06 24.36
CA GLU A 138 2.88 7.03 25.29
C GLU A 138 3.44 5.80 24.56
N LEU A 139 3.32 5.73 23.23
CA LEU A 139 3.96 4.67 22.44
C LEU A 139 5.46 4.94 22.35
N ASP A 140 6.24 3.95 22.78
CA ASP A 140 7.71 3.94 22.76
C ASP A 140 8.27 2.94 21.73
N TYR A 141 7.50 2.65 20.67
CA TYR A 141 7.89 1.72 19.62
C TYR A 141 9.12 2.21 18.87
N ASP A 142 10.22 1.49 18.97
CA ASP A 142 11.48 1.80 18.28
C ASP A 142 11.77 0.81 17.13
N HIS A 143 11.03 -0.30 17.05
CA HIS A 143 11.15 -1.29 15.98
C HIS A 143 9.78 -1.82 15.55
N VAL A 144 9.70 -2.25 14.29
CA VAL A 144 8.60 -3.08 13.78
C VAL A 144 9.16 -4.30 13.09
N ASP A 145 8.65 -5.48 13.44
CA ASP A 145 8.82 -6.67 12.61
C ASP A 145 7.67 -6.71 11.61
N ILE A 146 8.00 -6.67 10.33
CA ILE A 146 7.04 -6.88 9.24
C ILE A 146 7.18 -8.34 8.84
N GLN A 147 6.08 -9.07 8.88
CA GLN A 147 6.02 -10.48 8.54
C GLN A 147 5.21 -10.64 7.26
N LEU A 148 5.78 -11.36 6.30
CA LEU A 148 5.13 -11.68 5.04
C LEU A 148 4.89 -13.18 4.97
N GLN A 149 3.64 -13.57 4.79
CA GLN A 149 3.25 -14.95 4.55
C GLN A 149 2.62 -15.08 3.17
N VAL A 150 3.08 -16.07 2.41
CA VAL A 150 2.62 -16.36 1.05
C VAL A 150 2.00 -17.75 1.01
N SER A 151 0.83 -17.86 0.37
CA SER A 151 0.05 -19.10 0.27
C SER A 151 -0.72 -19.14 -1.05
N ASN A 152 -0.92 -20.33 -1.62
CA ASN A 152 -1.66 -20.48 -2.88
C ASN A 152 -3.15 -20.27 -2.64
N SER A 153 -3.82 -19.52 -3.52
CA SER A 153 -5.28 -19.37 -3.50
C SER A 153 -5.91 -20.48 -4.34
N PHE A 154 -6.13 -21.67 -3.75
CA PHE A 154 -6.66 -22.81 -4.51
C PHE A 154 -8.15 -22.65 -4.84
N PHE A 155 -8.47 -22.62 -6.13
CA PHE A 155 -9.71 -23.19 -6.65
C PHE A 155 -9.32 -24.40 -7.50
N GLN A 156 -9.56 -25.62 -6.97
CA GLN A 156 -9.66 -26.91 -7.67
C GLN A 156 -8.51 -27.94 -7.53
N ARG A 157 -8.92 -29.08 -6.92
CA ARG A 157 -8.49 -30.50 -6.95
C ARG A 157 -6.99 -30.87 -7.00
N GLU A 158 -6.61 -31.63 -5.98
CA GLU A 158 -5.65 -32.75 -5.96
C GLU A 158 -4.82 -32.95 -7.23
N VAL A 159 -3.51 -32.65 -7.16
CA VAL A 159 -2.36 -33.58 -7.18
C VAL A 159 -1.11 -32.69 -7.28
N ASP A 160 -0.41 -32.53 -6.17
CA ASP A 160 1.07 -32.57 -6.04
C ASP A 160 1.47 -31.99 -4.69
N GLU A 161 1.89 -32.88 -3.79
CA GLU A 161 2.25 -32.65 -2.38
C GLU A 161 3.52 -31.79 -2.17
N HIS A 162 4.08 -31.17 -3.22
CA HIS A 162 5.26 -30.32 -3.10
C HIS A 162 5.16 -29.06 -3.97
N HIS A 163 4.22 -28.18 -3.64
CA HIS A 163 4.29 -26.78 -4.08
C HIS A 163 5.02 -25.94 -3.04
N GLU A 164 6.28 -26.31 -2.80
CA GLU A 164 7.22 -25.46 -2.06
C GLU A 164 7.49 -24.24 -2.95
N TYR A 165 7.10 -23.05 -2.51
CA TYR A 165 7.53 -21.83 -3.18
C TYR A 165 9.05 -21.87 -3.26
N SER A 166 9.58 -21.91 -4.49
CA SER A 166 11.00 -21.70 -4.71
C SER A 166 11.30 -20.28 -4.23
N LYS A 167 11.93 -20.16 -3.07
CA LYS A 167 12.54 -18.95 -2.51
C LYS A 167 12.06 -17.62 -3.13
N PHE A 168 11.18 -16.89 -2.45
CA PHE A 168 10.74 -15.59 -2.94
C PHE A 168 11.60 -14.45 -2.42
N LYS A 169 11.65 -13.35 -3.16
CA LYS A 169 12.29 -12.10 -2.75
C LYS A 169 11.20 -11.12 -2.41
N TRP A 170 11.39 -10.32 -1.37
CA TRP A 170 10.40 -9.33 -1.00
C TRP A 170 11.05 -8.10 -0.38
N GLY A 171 10.31 -7.01 -0.39
CA GLY A 171 10.80 -5.73 0.07
C GLY A 171 9.71 -4.91 0.74
N VAL A 172 10.16 -3.95 1.53
CA VAL A 172 9.33 -3.05 2.31
C VAL A 172 9.90 -1.63 2.18
N ARG A 173 9.00 -0.68 1.98
CA ARG A 173 9.24 0.75 2.20
C ARG A 173 8.21 1.28 3.18
N ILE A 174 8.67 1.86 4.29
CA ILE A 174 7.80 2.62 5.19
C ILE A 174 7.54 3.98 4.54
N LEU A 175 6.26 4.33 4.39
CA LEU A 175 5.86 5.58 3.74
C LEU A 175 5.65 6.65 4.80
N ASN A 176 6.40 7.75 4.65
CA ASN A 176 6.20 8.94 5.44
C ASN A 176 5.33 9.89 4.61
N ASP A 177 4.01 9.75 4.73
CA ASP A 177 3.06 10.59 3.99
C ASP A 177 3.16 12.03 4.53
N HIS A 178 4.16 12.82 4.15
CA HIS A 178 4.22 14.26 4.44
C HIS A 178 3.29 15.06 3.50
N SER A 179 2.65 14.39 2.54
CA SER A 179 1.69 15.01 1.64
C SER A 179 0.32 15.12 2.32
N SER A 180 0.07 16.29 2.88
CA SER A 180 -1.25 16.80 3.23
C SER A 180 -2.11 17.00 1.97
N ALA A 181 -2.54 15.91 1.33
CA ALA A 181 -3.45 15.95 0.19
C ALA A 181 -4.63 14.98 0.30
N GLU A 182 -4.91 14.43 1.48
CA GLU A 182 -6.18 13.73 1.77
C GLU A 182 -7.21 14.65 2.49
N SER A 183 -6.94 15.94 2.66
CA SER A 183 -7.92 16.93 3.12
C SER A 183 -8.37 17.83 1.97
N GLY A 184 -9.33 17.34 1.17
CA GLY A 184 -9.91 18.11 0.07
C GLY A 184 -11.13 17.47 -0.58
N LEU A 185 -11.86 16.60 0.12
CA LEU A 185 -13.25 16.32 -0.26
C LEU A 185 -14.10 17.37 0.45
N GLY A 186 -14.34 18.47 -0.26
CA GLY A 186 -15.22 19.54 0.15
C GLY A 186 -16.58 19.00 0.57
N ASP A 187 -17.06 19.52 1.68
CA ASP A 187 -18.40 19.36 2.18
C ASP A 187 -19.39 19.82 1.08
N PRO A 188 -20.31 18.97 0.57
CA PRO A 188 -21.18 19.35 -0.55
C PRO A 188 -22.21 20.46 -0.22
N ASN A 189 -22.26 20.93 1.02
CA ASN A 189 -23.37 21.75 1.52
C ASN A 189 -23.05 23.22 1.76
N THR A 190 -21.94 23.76 1.27
CA THR A 190 -21.74 25.22 1.28
C THR A 190 -22.05 25.79 -0.10
N LEU A 191 -23.34 26.04 -0.36
CA LEU A 191 -23.79 26.90 -1.46
C LEU A 191 -23.17 28.29 -1.27
N ALA A 192 -22.20 28.64 -2.11
CA ALA A 192 -21.72 30.01 -2.21
C ALA A 192 -22.84 30.87 -2.82
N HIS A 193 -23.41 31.74 -1.99
CA HIS A 193 -24.30 32.81 -2.42
C HIS A 193 -23.50 33.74 -3.33
N VAL A 194 -23.81 33.72 -4.62
CA VAL A 194 -23.28 34.69 -5.59
C VAL A 194 -23.96 36.03 -5.30
N ASN A 195 -23.21 36.98 -4.74
CA ASN A 195 -23.56 38.40 -4.81
C ASN A 195 -22.90 38.95 -6.07
N ASP A 196 -23.67 39.06 -7.14
CA ASP A 196 -23.34 39.89 -8.29
C ASP A 196 -23.72 41.34 -7.95
N GLU A 197 -22.73 42.16 -7.60
CA GLU A 197 -22.88 43.60 -7.54
C GLU A 197 -21.61 44.26 -8.09
N CYS A 198 -21.55 44.39 -9.42
CA CYS A 198 -20.62 45.28 -10.10
C CYS A 198 -21.42 46.31 -10.87
N HIS A 199 -21.54 47.49 -10.26
CA HIS A 199 -21.96 48.72 -10.91
C HIS A 199 -20.86 49.18 -11.88
N GLU A 200 -21.20 49.36 -13.15
CA GLU A 200 -20.58 50.40 -13.98
C GLU A 200 -21.68 51.11 -14.78
N THR A 201 -21.98 52.33 -14.36
CA THR A 201 -22.58 53.38 -15.18
C THR A 201 -21.54 53.87 -16.17
N GLU A 202 -21.88 53.95 -17.46
CA GLU A 202 -21.64 55.17 -18.23
C GLU A 202 -22.57 55.26 -19.44
N GLN A 203 -23.13 56.45 -19.60
CA GLN A 203 -24.05 56.87 -20.64
C GLN A 203 -23.31 57.06 -21.97
N GLY A 204 -24.02 56.80 -23.07
CA GLY A 204 -23.62 57.22 -24.40
C GLY A 204 -24.80 57.11 -25.35
N GLU A 205 -25.58 58.19 -25.45
CA GLU A 205 -26.60 58.38 -26.48
C GLU A 205 -25.97 58.34 -27.87
N GLU A 206 -26.57 57.62 -28.82
CA GLU A 206 -26.82 58.20 -30.15
C GLU A 206 -28.01 57.53 -30.85
N ARG A 207 -28.85 58.38 -31.45
CA ARG A 207 -30.11 58.07 -32.13
C ARG A 207 -29.89 57.68 -33.59
N THR A 208 -31.00 57.28 -34.20
CA THR A 208 -31.38 57.35 -35.63
C THR A 208 -31.19 56.05 -36.43
N TRP A 209 -32.14 55.54 -37.22
CA TRP A 209 -33.47 55.95 -37.69
C TRP A 209 -34.43 54.76 -37.65
#